data_AF-A0A9X5KT55-F1
#
_entry.id   AF-A0A9X5KT55-F1
#
_cell.length_a   1.000
_cell.length_b   1.000
_cell.length_c   1.000
_cell.angle_alpha   90.00
_cell.angle_beta   90.00
_cell.angle_gamma   90.00
#
_symmetry.space_group_name_H-M   'P 1'
#
loop_
_entity.id
_entity.type
_entity.pdbx_description
1 polymer ?
#
loop_
_entity_poly.entity_id
_entity_poly.type
_entity_poly.pdbx_seq_one_letter_code
_entity_poly.pdbx_strand_id
1 'polypeptide(L)'
;MSLLDDVIRSYALRKLTGMFEGFAEPAVGTQYRRNTLAIGRWLEQLQGSSPQQITHTLFKQMIEARRRGDVQRFNAQTVLLELMVESNRALDLVTYSALLCAASSRQEGS
;
A
#
# COMPACT_ATOMS: atom_id res chain seq x y z
N MET A 1 7.02 -14.76 9.32
CA MET A 1 7.56 -14.17 8.07
C MET A 1 8.86 -13.45 8.37
N SER A 2 9.73 -13.30 7.38
CA SER A 2 11.08 -12.75 7.60
C SER A 2 11.07 -11.23 7.65
N LEU A 3 12.00 -10.63 8.40
CA LEU A 3 12.23 -9.17 8.42
C LEU A 3 12.54 -8.62 7.02
N LEU A 4 13.16 -9.43 6.16
CA LEU A 4 13.48 -9.07 4.78
C LEU A 4 12.21 -8.86 3.96
N ASP A 5 11.21 -9.73 4.11
CA ASP A 5 9.93 -9.61 3.39
C ASP A 5 9.18 -8.33 3.79
N ASP A 6 9.26 -7.96 5.07
CA ASP A 6 8.65 -6.73 5.58
C ASP A 6 9.34 -5.47 5.01
N VAL A 7 10.67 -5.49 4.89
CA VAL A 7 11.44 -4.41 4.27
C VAL A 7 11.13 -4.30 2.78
N ILE A 8 11.11 -5.41 2.05
CA ILE A 8 10.80 -5.46 0.62
C ILE A 8 9.40 -4.91 0.37
N ARG A 9 8.39 -5.39 1.11
CA ARG A 9 7.01 -4.91 1.00
C ARG A 9 6.90 -3.41 1.29
N SER A 10 7.49 -2.95 2.39
CA SER A 10 7.47 -1.54 2.77
C SER A 10 8.10 -0.66 1.69
N TYR A 11 9.24 -1.11 1.13
CA TYR A 11 9.94 -0.40 0.08
C TYR A 11 9.15 -0.37 -1.24
N ALA A 12 8.59 -1.51 -1.67
CA ALA A 12 7.78 -1.61 -2.88
C ALA A 12 6.55 -0.69 -2.80
N LEU A 13 5.85 -0.66 -1.66
CA LEU A 13 4.73 0.25 -1.44
C LEU A 13 5.16 1.73 -1.51
N ARG A 14 6.32 2.10 -0.94
CA ARG A 14 6.84 3.48 -1.06
C ARG A 14 7.16 3.85 -2.50
N LYS A 15 7.67 2.91 -3.29
CA LYS A 15 7.97 3.13 -4.71
C LYS A 15 6.71 3.33 -5.52
N LEU A 16 5.69 2.50 -5.29
CA LEU A 16 4.37 2.69 -5.89
C LEU A 16 3.79 4.05 -5.51
N THR A 17 3.76 4.42 -4.23
CA THR A 17 3.32 5.76 -3.78
C THR A 17 4.05 6.88 -4.53
N GLY A 18 5.38 6.80 -4.64
CA GLY A 18 6.17 7.81 -5.35
C GLY A 18 5.82 7.97 -6.82
N MET A 19 5.37 6.90 -7.48
CA MET A 19 4.87 7.00 -8.85
C MET A 19 3.54 7.76 -8.92
N PHE A 20 2.65 7.54 -7.95
CA PHE A 20 1.38 8.28 -7.85
C PHE A 20 1.59 9.75 -7.44
N GLU A 21 2.59 10.05 -6.62
CA GLU A 21 2.98 11.43 -6.28
C GLU A 21 3.39 12.24 -7.54
N GLY A 22 3.95 11.56 -8.55
CA GLY A 22 4.48 12.17 -9.77
C GLY A 22 3.52 12.22 -10.96
N PHE A 23 2.31 11.68 -10.86
CA PHE A 23 1.31 11.74 -11.95
C PHE A 23 0.56 13.07 -11.92
N ALA A 24 1.25 14.16 -12.32
CA ALA A 24 0.62 15.47 -12.54
C ALA A 24 -0.07 15.56 -13.92
N GLU A 25 0.45 14.83 -14.91
CA GLU A 25 -0.09 14.79 -16.28
C GLU A 25 -0.19 13.34 -16.80
N PRO A 26 -1.14 13.03 -17.70
CA PRO A 26 -1.23 11.72 -18.32
C PRO A 26 0.06 11.39 -19.06
N ALA A 27 0.77 10.35 -18.61
CA ALA A 27 1.95 9.88 -19.31
C ALA A 27 1.54 9.38 -20.71
N VAL A 28 2.21 9.89 -21.75
CA VAL A 28 1.98 9.50 -23.15
C VAL A 28 3.17 8.73 -23.74
N GLY A 29 2.87 7.87 -24.71
CA GLY A 29 3.88 7.15 -25.50
C GLY A 29 4.84 6.30 -24.67
N THR A 30 6.14 6.59 -24.78
CA THR A 30 7.20 5.82 -24.14
C THR A 30 7.19 5.93 -22.61
N GLN A 31 6.75 7.07 -22.07
CA GLN A 31 6.66 7.28 -20.62
C GLN A 31 5.57 6.42 -19.99
N TYR A 32 4.41 6.31 -20.65
CA TYR A 32 3.33 5.42 -20.22
C TYR A 32 3.84 3.98 -20.08
N ARG A 33 4.46 3.44 -21.14
CA ARG A 33 4.99 2.07 -21.14
C ARG A 33 6.01 1.84 -20.03
N ARG A 34 6.93 2.77 -19.80
CA ARG A 34 7.92 2.68 -18.72
C ARG A 34 7.26 2.66 -17.35
N ASN A 35 6.26 3.52 -17.14
CA ASN A 35 5.51 3.57 -15.88
C ASN A 35 4.76 2.26 -15.64
N THR A 36 4.06 1.72 -16.64
CA THR A 36 3.35 0.44 -16.52
C THR A 36 4.31 -0.71 -16.16
N LEU A 37 5.47 -0.80 -16.80
CA LEU A 37 6.48 -1.82 -16.49
C LEU A 37 7.04 -1.66 -15.08
N ALA A 38 7.31 -0.43 -14.64
CA ALA A 38 7.80 -0.17 -13.29
C ALA A 38 6.74 -0.51 -12.24
N ILE A 39 5.46 -0.15 -12.46
CA ILE A 39 4.34 -0.54 -11.59
C ILE A 39 4.28 -2.07 -11.50
N GLY A 40 4.29 -2.77 -12.64
CA GLY A 40 4.26 -4.24 -12.68
C GLY A 40 5.36 -4.88 -11.83
N ARG A 41 6.61 -4.40 -11.98
CA ARG A 41 7.75 -4.89 -11.18
C ARG A 41 7.57 -4.68 -9.69
N TRP A 42 7.06 -3.52 -9.26
CA TRP A 42 6.82 -3.29 -7.83
C TRP A 42 5.65 -4.12 -7.30
N LEU A 43 4.63 -4.39 -8.12
CA LEU A 43 3.54 -5.29 -7.75
C LEU A 43 4.00 -6.76 -7.62
N GLU A 44 4.95 -7.20 -8.45
CA GLU A 44 5.57 -8.53 -8.33
C GLU A 44 6.25 -8.71 -6.98
N GLN A 45 6.92 -7.68 -6.46
CA GLN A 45 7.54 -7.70 -5.12
C GLN A 45 6.52 -7.86 -3.97
N LEU A 46 5.22 -7.71 -4.24
CA LEU A 46 4.16 -7.89 -3.25
C LEU A 46 3.49 -9.27 -3.30
N GLN A 47 3.83 -10.14 -4.27
CA GLN A 47 3.12 -11.44 -4.46
C GLN A 47 3.18 -12.36 -3.23
N GLY A 48 4.25 -12.30 -2.44
CA GLY A 48 4.38 -13.08 -1.22
C GLY A 48 3.62 -12.52 -0.01
N SER A 49 2.98 -11.35 -0.15
CA SER A 49 2.30 -10.67 0.96
C SER A 49 0.79 -10.89 0.90
N SER A 50 0.18 -11.16 2.05
CA SER A 50 -1.27 -11.23 2.15
C SER A 50 -1.92 -9.84 2.04
N PRO A 51 -3.21 -9.75 1.65
CA PRO A 51 -3.92 -8.48 1.63
C PRO A 51 -3.88 -7.73 2.96
N GLN A 52 -3.98 -8.46 4.08
CA GLN A 52 -3.86 -7.88 5.42
C GLN A 52 -2.48 -7.23 5.65
N GLN A 53 -1.40 -7.87 5.21
CA GLN A 53 -0.04 -7.33 5.37
C GLN A 53 0.19 -6.09 4.51
N ILE A 54 -0.34 -6.09 3.29
CA ILE A 54 -0.29 -4.93 2.39
C ILE A 54 -1.07 -3.77 3.02
N THR A 55 -2.32 -3.97 3.42
CA THR A 55 -3.16 -2.94 4.07
C THR A 55 -2.50 -2.41 5.35
N HIS A 56 -2.03 -3.31 6.23
CA HIS A 56 -1.39 -2.92 7.49
C HIS A 56 -0.14 -2.07 7.25
N THR A 57 0.70 -2.44 6.28
CA THR A 57 1.93 -1.71 5.95
C THR A 57 1.60 -0.35 5.35
N LEU A 58 0.62 -0.28 4.44
CA LEU A 58 0.21 0.97 3.82
C LEU A 58 -0.39 1.94 4.85
N PHE A 59 -1.23 1.46 5.78
CA PHE A 59 -1.76 2.31 6.86
C PHE A 59 -0.68 2.85 7.79
N LYS A 60 0.35 2.05 8.14
CA LYS A 60 1.50 2.56 8.89
C LYS A 60 2.17 3.73 8.16
N GLN A 61 2.34 3.62 6.85
CA GLN A 61 2.94 4.68 6.04
C GLN A 61 2.03 5.91 5.91
N MET A 62 0.71 5.73 5.86
CA MET A 62 -0.27 6.82 5.84
C MET A 62 -0.32 7.58 7.15
N ILE A 63 -0.29 6.88 8.29
CA ILE A 63 -0.21 7.50 9.62
C ILE A 63 1.05 8.36 9.71
N GLU A 64 2.19 7.85 9.23
CA GLU A 64 3.44 8.60 9.21
C GLU A 64 3.40 9.82 8.29
N ALA A 65 2.80 9.73 7.10
CA ALA A 65 2.63 10.87 6.21
C ALA A 65 1.75 11.95 6.86
N ARG A 66 0.62 11.54 7.45
CA ARG A 66 -0.29 12.44 8.18
C ARG A 66 0.41 13.11 9.36
N ARG A 67 1.19 12.36 10.15
CA ARG A 67 1.97 12.88 11.28
C ARG A 67 3.00 13.92 10.85
N ARG A 68 3.55 13.79 9.64
CA ARG A 68 4.52 14.72 9.05
C ARG A 68 3.87 15.90 8.31
N GLY A 69 2.55 15.94 8.18
CA GLY A 69 1.85 16.95 7.38
C GLY A 69 2.05 16.80 5.87
N ASP A 70 2.50 15.62 5.40
CA ASP A 70 2.75 15.37 3.98
C ASP A 70 1.45 14.98 3.27
N VAL A 71 0.67 16.00 2.92
CA VAL A 71 -0.67 15.86 2.31
C VAL A 71 -0.58 15.21 0.93
N GLN A 72 0.43 15.55 0.14
CA GLN A 72 0.61 14.97 -1.20
C GLN A 72 0.83 13.46 -1.11
N ARG A 73 1.75 13.03 -0.23
CA ARG A 73 2.00 11.61 0.01
C ARG A 73 0.79 10.88 0.54
N PHE A 74 0.09 11.49 1.50
CA PHE A 74 -1.12 10.90 2.09
C PHE A 74 -2.22 10.67 1.04
N ASN A 75 -2.42 11.64 0.14
CA ASN A 75 -3.38 11.51 -0.97
C ASN A 75 -2.95 10.42 -1.95
N ALA A 76 -1.67 10.38 -2.34
CA ALA A 76 -1.14 9.33 -3.20
C ALA A 76 -1.28 7.92 -2.58
N GLN A 77 -1.09 7.80 -1.27
CA GLN A 77 -1.31 6.55 -0.54
C GLN A 77 -2.78 6.15 -0.47
N THR A 78 -3.69 7.12 -0.36
CA THR A 78 -5.14 6.86 -0.41
C THR A 78 -5.55 6.29 -1.76
N VAL A 79 -5.10 6.90 -2.86
CA VAL A 79 -5.35 6.40 -4.23
C VAL A 79 -4.72 5.02 -4.42
N LEU A 80 -3.49 4.82 -3.95
CA LEU A 80 -2.84 3.52 -4.01
C LEU A 80 -3.62 2.45 -3.24
N LEU A 81 -4.17 2.77 -2.07
CA LEU A 81 -4.98 1.84 -1.28
C LEU A 81 -6.24 1.45 -2.05
N GLU A 82 -6.95 2.42 -2.62
CA GLU A 82 -8.17 2.18 -3.41
C GLU A 82 -7.90 1.22 -4.57
N LEU A 83 -6.87 1.48 -5.39
CA LEU A 83 -6.49 0.60 -6.50
C LEU A 83 -6.07 -0.80 -6.04
N MET A 84 -5.41 -0.91 -4.88
CA MET A 84 -5.04 -2.21 -4.31
C MET A 84 -6.27 -2.99 -3.82
N VAL A 85 -7.29 -2.30 -3.29
CA VAL A 85 -8.56 -2.92 -2.89
C VAL A 85 -9.33 -3.38 -4.13
N GLU A 86 -9.46 -2.53 -5.14
CA GLU A 86 -10.12 -2.87 -6.41
C GLU A 86 -9.47 -4.07 -7.12
N SER A 87 -8.15 -4.20 -7.01
CA SER A 87 -7.40 -5.33 -7.57
C SER A 87 -7.30 -6.55 -6.64
N ASN A 88 -8.04 -6.56 -5.52
CA ASN A 88 -8.08 -7.64 -4.53
C ASN A 88 -6.70 -7.95 -3.90
N ARG A 89 -5.83 -6.95 -3.82
CA ARG A 89 -4.49 -7.02 -3.21
C ARG A 89 -4.42 -6.40 -1.82
N ALA A 90 -5.40 -5.58 -1.46
CA ALA A 90 -5.55 -5.01 -0.13
C ALA A 90 -6.99 -5.22 0.36
N LEU A 91 -7.16 -5.15 1.67
CA LEU A 91 -8.46 -5.12 2.32
C LEU A 91 -9.01 -3.70 2.35
N ASP A 92 -10.32 -3.57 2.14
CA ASP A 92 -11.03 -2.33 2.42
C ASP A 92 -11.02 -2.00 3.93
N LEU A 93 -11.35 -0.76 4.26
CA LEU A 93 -11.29 -0.26 5.64
C LEU A 93 -12.23 -1.02 6.59
N VAL A 94 -13.42 -1.42 6.13
CA VAL A 94 -14.40 -2.13 6.95
C VAL A 94 -13.88 -3.51 7.30
N THR A 95 -13.45 -4.27 6.30
CA THR A 95 -12.90 -5.61 6.46
C THR A 95 -11.65 -5.61 7.33
N TYR A 96 -10.74 -4.66 7.08
CA TYR A 96 -9.52 -4.53 7.88
C TYR A 96 -9.81 -4.17 9.34
N SER A 97 -10.74 -3.24 9.59
CA SER A 97 -11.11 -2.85 10.96
C SER A 97 -11.76 -4.00 11.72
N ALA A 98 -12.64 -4.77 11.07
CA ALA A 98 -13.26 -5.95 11.67
C ALA A 98 -12.21 -7.00 12.10
N LEU A 99 -11.18 -7.22 11.28
CA LEU A 99 -10.07 -8.12 11.62
C LEU A 99 -9.28 -7.66 12.84
N LEU A 100 -9.02 -6.36 12.96
CA LEU A 100 -8.32 -5.80 14.13
C LEU A 100 -9.14 -5.98 15.40
N CYS A 101 -10.45 -5.71 15.36
CA CYS A 101 -11.34 -5.92 16.49
C CYS A 101 -11.39 -7.39 16.92
N ALA A 102 -11.49 -8.31 15.96
CA ALA A 102 -11.50 -9.75 16.22
C ALA A 102 -10.15 -10.27 16.77
N ALA A 103 -9.03 -9.65 16.41
CA ALA A 103 -7.73 -9.97 16.99
C ALA A 103 -7.61 -9.46 18.44
N SER A 104 -8.11 -8.24 18.71
CA SER A 104 -8.10 -7.63 20.04
C SER A 104 -8.91 -8.43 21.06
N SER A 105 -10.13 -8.86 20.69
CA SER A 105 -11.01 -9.62 21.59
C SER A 105 -10.45 -10.99 21.98
N ARG A 106 -9.58 -11.58 21.15
CA ARG A 106 -8.87 -12.83 21.47
C ARG A 106 -7.73 -12.65 22.46
N GLN A 107 -7.17 -11.44 22.59
CA GLN A 107 -6.10 -11.15 23.54
C GLN A 107 -6.63 -10.84 24.94
N GLU A 108 -7.85 -10.35 25.07
CA GLU A 108 -8.48 -10.04 26.38
C GLU A 108 -9.10 -11.25 27.07
N GLY A 109 -9.31 -12.36 26.34
CA GLY A 109 -9.92 -13.60 26.84
C GLY A 109 -8.92 -14.71 27.24
N SER A 110 -7.62 -14.40 27.34
CA SER A 110 -6.56 -15.34 27.75
C SER A 110 -5.85 -14.87 29.01
#